data_AF-A0A6J8DZW2-F1
#
_entry.id   AF-A0A6J8DZW2-F1
#
_cell.length_a   1.000
_cell.length_b   1.000
_cell.length_c   1.000
_cell.angle_alpha   90.00
_cell.angle_beta   90.00
_cell.angle_gamma   90.00
#
_symmetry.space_group_name_H-M   'P 1'
#
loop_
_entity.id
_entity.type
_entity.pdbx_description
1 polymer ?
#
loop_
_entity_poly.entity_id
_entity_poly.type
_entity_poly.pdbx_seq_one_letter_code
_entity_poly.pdbx_strand_id
1 'polypeptide(L)'
;MSGYSWFSETNPLLSQEIRRRKFQSKQIVAAISCVILIVTFTVVAVYFGTRNDKTVDPTPRPRPRLPSYDLQKDHSDIILMFSGARKGHYKKIWTVLDKKPYLINVIPIHESFALLHYATLQNNSMAVHKLVNYMSCDVKVKSIPNAKNKHQGGQTPEQLALNKNIKKFLHNFTEKMMQKRFGSKPVFFTTKSKGEKFTKYGPPLLLLTLSTFKKTFLGKEKISSTFTSLLNSTFQSTSYNLRNVSNIILINLYDLDNGTADLLNVTSKTDFFANIVKLYTSRTLYVNVNTALKREALFDYKSYRPRSNALRFGPYALMLQAVLMYWTDLKPYNGMTYRGFKVNITHLYHVKTTFVYLNFMVTTNNETRADEYAGVHGSIFVISNNRHCHLQPRDITRYSYYPNDRKYLYPSGAEFVVTANDGRHINLSCI
;
A
#
# COMPACT_ATOMS: atom_id res chain seq x y z
N MET A 1 15.82 20.61 -31.48
CA MET A 1 14.62 20.57 -30.61
C MET A 1 15.04 21.04 -29.24
N SER A 2 14.55 22.22 -28.86
CA SER A 2 15.02 23.09 -27.80
C SER A 2 14.66 22.58 -26.40
N GLY A 3 15.67 22.62 -25.50
CA GLY A 3 15.49 22.42 -24.07
C GLY A 3 15.01 23.69 -23.38
N TYR A 4 14.02 23.56 -22.51
CA TYR A 4 13.56 24.63 -21.64
C TYR A 4 14.46 24.72 -20.41
N SER A 5 15.32 25.74 -20.39
CA SER A 5 16.06 26.22 -19.22
C SER A 5 15.27 27.37 -18.58
N TRP A 6 14.82 27.19 -17.35
CA TRP A 6 14.21 28.23 -16.53
C TRP A 6 15.18 28.62 -15.41
N PHE A 7 15.79 29.80 -15.49
CA PHE A 7 16.17 30.59 -14.30
C PHE A 7 16.27 32.07 -14.69
N SER A 8 15.45 32.89 -14.04
CA SER A 8 15.37 34.34 -14.16
C SER A 8 16.43 35.04 -13.30
N GLU A 9 17.03 36.08 -13.84
CA GLU A 9 17.87 37.06 -13.13
C GLU A 9 17.09 37.71 -11.97
N THR A 10 17.65 37.65 -10.77
CA THR A 10 17.08 38.34 -9.60
C THR A 10 17.81 39.64 -9.29
N ASN A 11 17.03 40.70 -9.18
CA ASN A 11 17.38 42.06 -8.79
C ASN A 11 18.25 42.12 -7.50
N PRO A 12 19.43 42.78 -7.52
CA PRO A 12 20.40 42.76 -6.42
C PRO A 12 19.88 43.29 -5.07
N LEU A 13 18.87 44.16 -5.07
CA LEU A 13 18.25 44.68 -3.85
C LEU A 13 17.38 43.64 -3.13
N LEU A 14 16.77 42.69 -3.85
CA LEU A 14 16.01 41.58 -3.27
C LEU A 14 16.94 40.58 -2.55
N SER A 15 18.20 40.49 -2.97
CA SER A 15 19.18 39.55 -2.40
C SER A 15 19.64 39.93 -0.99
N GLN A 16 19.69 41.23 -0.66
CA GLN A 16 20.09 41.70 0.68
C GLN A 16 18.96 41.51 1.71
N GLU A 17 17.71 41.77 1.32
CA GLU A 17 16.52 41.55 2.16
C GLU A 17 16.35 40.06 2.51
N ILE A 18 16.56 39.17 1.53
CA ILE A 18 16.53 37.71 1.72
C ILE A 18 17.68 37.24 2.63
N ARG A 19 18.87 37.84 2.55
CA ARG A 19 19.99 37.53 3.46
C ARG A 19 19.70 37.95 4.91
N ARG A 20 19.09 39.12 5.13
CA ARG A 20 18.66 39.56 6.47
C ARG A 20 17.60 38.63 7.07
N ARG A 21 16.58 38.24 6.30
CA ARG A 21 15.54 37.28 6.75
C ARG A 21 16.10 35.87 7.00
N LYS A 22 17.10 35.42 6.23
CA LYS A 22 17.82 34.16 6.49
C LYS A 22 18.67 34.20 7.77
N PHE A 23 19.17 35.36 8.17
CA PHE A 23 19.93 35.50 9.42
C PHE A 23 19.02 35.47 10.65
N GLN A 24 17.91 36.21 10.62
CA GLN A 24 16.92 36.19 11.72
C GLN A 24 16.25 34.82 11.88
N SER A 25 15.94 34.11 10.78
CA SER A 25 15.39 32.75 10.87
C SER A 25 16.38 31.74 11.45
N LYS A 26 17.69 31.88 11.22
CA LYS A 26 18.70 31.02 11.85
C LYS A 26 18.78 31.22 13.37
N GLN A 27 18.66 32.46 13.85
CA GLN A 27 18.64 32.74 15.29
C GLN A 27 17.39 32.17 15.98
N ILE A 28 16.22 32.28 15.33
CA ILE A 28 14.97 31.69 15.83
C ILE A 28 15.05 30.16 15.87
N VAL A 29 15.60 29.52 14.82
CA VAL A 29 15.77 28.06 14.79
C VAL A 29 16.77 27.57 15.85
N ALA A 30 17.83 28.32 16.13
CA ALA A 30 18.77 28.00 17.20
C ALA A 30 18.11 28.10 18.59
N ALA A 31 17.33 29.16 18.84
CA ALA A 31 16.59 29.33 20.10
C ALA A 31 15.57 28.21 20.32
N ILE A 32 14.80 27.84 19.29
CA ILE A 32 13.83 26.73 19.36
C ILE A 32 14.55 25.39 19.62
N SER A 33 15.71 25.17 18.99
CA SER A 33 16.49 23.95 19.18
C SER A 33 17.03 23.82 20.62
N CYS A 34 17.47 24.92 21.23
CA CYS A 34 17.87 24.94 22.65
C CYS A 34 16.70 24.60 23.59
N VAL A 35 15.52 25.17 23.36
CA VAL A 35 14.34 24.89 24.19
C VAL A 35 13.91 23.43 24.09
N ILE A 36 13.94 22.85 22.87
CA ILE A 36 13.63 21.43 22.68
C ILE A 36 14.65 20.54 23.42
N LEU A 37 15.94 20.87 23.36
CA LEU A 37 16.99 20.12 24.04
C LEU A 37 16.81 20.12 25.57
N ILE A 38 16.47 21.29 26.15
CA ILE A 38 16.20 21.43 27.58
C ILE A 38 14.98 20.60 27.99
N VAL A 39 13.86 20.71 27.26
CA VAL A 39 12.64 19.94 27.58
C VAL A 39 12.88 18.43 27.46
N THR A 40 13.65 18.00 26.47
CA THR A 40 13.95 16.57 26.28
C THR A 40 14.82 16.04 27.42
N PHE A 41 15.79 16.82 27.89
CA PHE A 41 16.63 16.45 29.02
C PHE A 41 15.83 16.35 30.34
N THR A 42 14.92 17.28 30.59
CA THR A 42 14.07 17.26 31.79
C THR A 42 13.12 16.07 31.79
N VAL A 43 12.50 15.74 30.64
CA VAL A 43 11.61 14.58 30.53
C VAL A 43 12.37 13.27 30.72
N VAL A 44 13.59 13.16 30.19
CA VAL A 44 14.44 11.98 30.38
C VAL A 44 14.86 11.84 31.85
N ALA A 45 15.29 12.93 32.50
CA ALA A 45 15.67 12.91 33.92
C ALA A 45 14.51 12.48 34.84
N VAL A 46 13.28 12.96 34.57
CA VAL A 46 12.08 12.56 35.33
C VAL A 46 11.69 11.10 35.04
N TYR A 47 11.88 10.63 33.81
CA TYR A 47 11.54 9.25 33.43
C TYR A 47 12.52 8.21 33.99
N PHE A 48 13.79 8.57 34.18
CA PHE A 48 14.79 7.66 34.75
C PHE A 48 14.92 7.77 36.28
N GLY A 49 14.48 8.87 36.91
CA GLY A 49 14.54 9.05 38.36
C GLY A 49 13.51 8.27 39.18
N THR A 50 12.56 7.56 38.57
CA THR A 50 11.42 6.93 39.29
C THR A 50 11.32 5.41 39.16
N ARG A 51 12.32 4.74 38.57
CA ARG A 51 12.29 3.28 38.40
C ARG A 51 12.99 2.56 39.56
N ASN A 52 12.27 2.42 40.67
CA ASN A 52 12.62 1.45 41.72
C ASN A 52 12.38 0.03 41.19
N ASP A 53 13.46 -0.74 41.10
CA ASP A 53 13.46 -2.14 40.69
C ASP A 53 12.67 -3.01 41.69
N LYS A 54 11.51 -3.49 41.25
CA LYS A 54 10.92 -4.73 41.77
C LYS A 54 11.18 -5.81 40.75
N THR A 55 12.00 -6.78 41.15
CA THR A 55 12.32 -8.02 40.43
C THR A 55 11.03 -8.76 40.07
N VAL A 56 10.64 -8.70 38.79
CA VAL A 56 9.55 -9.51 38.24
C VAL A 56 10.14 -10.75 37.58
N ASP A 57 9.78 -11.89 38.14
CA ASP A 57 10.04 -13.26 37.68
C ASP A 57 9.83 -13.44 36.15
N PRO A 58 10.84 -13.91 35.39
CA PRO A 58 10.76 -14.01 33.94
C PRO A 58 10.06 -15.30 33.53
N THR A 59 8.79 -15.47 33.89
CA THR A 59 7.97 -16.47 33.20
C THR A 59 7.76 -16.01 31.75
N PRO A 60 8.17 -16.81 30.74
CA PRO A 60 8.00 -16.42 29.34
C PRO A 60 6.50 -16.33 29.06
N ARG A 61 5.97 -15.10 28.92
CA ARG A 61 4.59 -14.92 28.45
C ARG A 61 4.45 -15.68 27.14
N PRO A 62 3.43 -16.55 26.98
CA PRO A 62 3.22 -17.28 25.74
C PRO A 62 3.17 -16.26 24.60
N ARG A 63 4.10 -16.40 23.65
CA ARG A 63 4.16 -15.51 22.49
C ARG A 63 2.78 -15.55 21.83
N PRO A 64 2.13 -14.39 21.61
CA PRO A 64 0.84 -14.36 20.93
C PRO A 64 0.98 -15.13 19.62
N ARG A 65 0.26 -16.25 19.49
CA ARG A 65 0.18 -16.98 18.22
C ARG A 65 -0.41 -16.01 17.21
N LEU A 66 0.38 -15.65 16.20
CA LEU A 66 -0.08 -14.77 15.13
C LEU A 66 -1.28 -15.44 14.45
N PRO A 67 -2.40 -14.73 14.26
CA PRO A 67 -3.51 -15.29 13.51
C PRO A 67 -3.02 -15.58 12.09
N SER A 68 -3.18 -16.83 11.67
CA SER A 68 -3.06 -17.20 10.26
C SER A 68 -4.10 -16.41 9.49
N TYR A 69 -3.71 -15.74 8.40
CA TYR A 69 -4.66 -15.31 7.38
C TYR A 69 -5.41 -16.54 6.90
N ASP A 70 -6.62 -16.73 7.40
CA ASP A 70 -7.51 -17.78 6.96
C ASP A 70 -8.43 -17.16 5.92
N LEU A 71 -8.02 -17.30 4.66
CA LEU A 71 -8.72 -16.75 3.51
C LEU A 71 -10.16 -17.27 3.43
N GLN A 72 -10.41 -18.54 3.81
CA GLN A 72 -11.80 -19.04 3.89
C GLN A 72 -12.58 -18.29 4.95
N LYS A 73 -12.02 -18.22 6.16
CA LYS A 73 -12.72 -17.62 7.29
C LYS A 73 -12.96 -16.13 7.08
N ASP A 74 -11.98 -15.41 6.53
CA ASP A 74 -12.12 -14.00 6.16
C ASP A 74 -13.21 -13.80 5.11
N HIS A 75 -13.25 -14.66 4.08
CA HIS A 75 -14.32 -14.63 3.08
C HIS A 75 -15.71 -14.84 3.70
N SER A 76 -15.86 -15.87 4.55
CA SER A 76 -17.11 -16.15 5.26
C SER A 76 -17.52 -15.02 6.21
N ASP A 77 -16.54 -14.43 6.91
CA ASP A 77 -16.77 -13.32 7.83
C ASP A 77 -17.22 -12.06 7.08
N ILE A 78 -16.64 -11.77 5.90
CA ILE A 78 -17.11 -10.68 5.02
C ILE A 78 -18.56 -10.91 4.61
N ILE A 79 -18.91 -12.11 4.12
CA ILE A 79 -20.30 -12.44 3.74
C ILE A 79 -21.26 -12.26 4.93
N LEU A 80 -20.86 -12.74 6.11
CA LEU A 80 -21.64 -12.62 7.34
C LEU A 80 -21.89 -11.15 7.68
N MET A 81 -20.86 -10.32 7.67
CA MET A 81 -20.98 -8.90 8.00
C MET A 81 -21.94 -8.17 7.06
N PHE A 82 -21.84 -8.40 5.75
CA PHE A 82 -22.68 -7.72 4.76
C PHE A 82 -24.12 -8.23 4.74
N SER A 83 -24.33 -9.52 4.96
CA SER A 83 -25.69 -10.06 5.15
C SER A 83 -26.37 -9.49 6.41
N GLY A 84 -25.59 -9.27 7.47
CA GLY A 84 -26.06 -8.62 8.69
C GLY A 84 -26.34 -7.13 8.48
N ALA A 85 -25.44 -6.43 7.79
CA ALA A 85 -25.55 -5.00 7.54
C ALA A 85 -26.82 -4.68 6.74
N ARG A 86 -27.11 -5.44 5.67
CA ARG A 86 -28.35 -5.27 4.87
C ARG A 86 -29.63 -5.40 5.70
N LYS A 87 -29.63 -6.26 6.73
CA LYS A 87 -30.77 -6.52 7.61
C LYS A 87 -30.78 -5.65 8.88
N GLY A 88 -29.79 -4.77 9.06
CA GLY A 88 -29.63 -4.00 10.30
C GLY A 88 -29.18 -4.83 11.51
N HIS A 89 -28.70 -6.07 11.30
CA HIS A 89 -28.31 -7.00 12.35
C HIS A 89 -26.83 -6.84 12.76
N TYR A 90 -26.51 -5.72 13.40
CA TYR A 90 -25.13 -5.35 13.72
C TYR A 90 -24.44 -6.22 14.79
N LYS A 91 -25.20 -6.96 15.62
CA LYS A 91 -24.62 -7.85 16.64
C LYS A 91 -23.62 -8.84 16.04
N LYS A 92 -23.97 -9.44 14.89
CA LYS A 92 -23.09 -10.38 14.17
C LYS A 92 -21.84 -9.68 13.60
N ILE A 93 -21.98 -8.43 13.14
CA ILE A 93 -20.88 -7.62 12.62
C ILE A 93 -19.83 -7.39 13.70
N TRP A 94 -20.25 -7.06 14.92
CA TRP A 94 -19.34 -6.83 16.05
C TRP A 94 -18.51 -8.08 16.40
N THR A 95 -19.12 -9.27 16.36
CA THR A 95 -18.38 -10.52 16.64
C THR A 95 -17.21 -10.77 15.69
N VAL A 96 -17.29 -10.22 14.47
CA VAL A 96 -16.22 -10.25 13.47
C VAL A 96 -15.25 -9.10 13.71
N LEU A 97 -15.72 -7.85 13.73
CA LEU A 97 -14.86 -6.67 13.78
C LEU A 97 -14.06 -6.53 15.08
N ASP A 98 -14.57 -7.04 16.20
CA ASP A 98 -13.83 -7.07 17.47
C ASP A 98 -12.58 -7.98 17.38
N LYS A 99 -12.60 -8.96 16.48
CA LYS A 99 -11.47 -9.87 16.22
C LYS A 99 -10.64 -9.43 15.01
N LYS A 100 -11.30 -8.88 13.99
CA LYS A 100 -10.74 -8.58 12.67
C LYS A 100 -11.11 -7.16 12.21
N PRO A 101 -10.63 -6.12 12.91
CA PRO A 101 -11.01 -4.74 12.63
C PRO A 101 -10.54 -4.25 11.24
N TYR A 102 -9.56 -4.92 10.62
CA TYR A 102 -9.08 -4.59 9.27
C TYR A 102 -10.11 -4.84 8.17
N LEU A 103 -11.17 -5.62 8.42
CA LEU A 103 -12.23 -5.91 7.44
C LEU A 103 -13.26 -4.78 7.29
N ILE A 104 -13.23 -3.76 8.18
CA ILE A 104 -14.29 -2.74 8.27
C ILE A 104 -14.50 -1.90 7.00
N ASN A 105 -13.43 -1.68 6.21
CA ASN A 105 -13.46 -0.84 5.01
C ASN A 105 -13.61 -1.66 3.71
N VAL A 106 -13.74 -2.98 3.81
CA VAL A 106 -13.91 -3.85 2.64
C VAL A 106 -15.27 -3.60 2.00
N ILE A 107 -15.33 -3.60 0.66
CA ILE A 107 -16.57 -3.59 -0.12
C ILE A 107 -16.50 -4.79 -1.08
N PRO A 108 -17.28 -5.87 -0.86
CA PRO A 108 -17.24 -7.04 -1.72
C PRO A 108 -17.97 -6.81 -3.05
N ILE A 109 -17.71 -7.66 -4.04
CA ILE A 109 -18.09 -7.48 -5.45
C ILE A 109 -19.57 -7.12 -5.72
N HIS A 110 -20.51 -7.66 -4.94
CA HIS A 110 -21.95 -7.45 -5.14
C HIS A 110 -22.51 -6.32 -4.28
N GLU A 111 -21.63 -5.59 -3.59
CA GLU A 111 -21.98 -4.49 -2.71
C GLU A 111 -21.39 -3.21 -3.28
N SER A 112 -22.11 -2.10 -3.10
CA SER A 112 -21.61 -0.77 -3.46
C SER A 112 -21.23 0.10 -2.27
N PHE A 113 -21.58 -0.37 -1.09
CA PHE A 113 -21.53 0.39 0.14
C PHE A 113 -20.64 -0.35 1.12
N ALA A 114 -19.84 0.38 1.89
CA ALA A 114 -19.16 -0.19 3.04
C ALA A 114 -20.13 -0.34 4.22
N LEU A 115 -19.69 -1.00 5.30
CA LEU A 115 -20.50 -1.15 6.52
C LEU A 115 -20.97 0.20 7.09
N LEU A 116 -20.12 1.23 7.01
CA LEU A 116 -20.44 2.58 7.47
C LEU A 116 -21.55 3.24 6.64
N HIS A 117 -21.55 3.04 5.31
CA HIS A 117 -22.65 3.51 4.46
C HIS A 117 -23.97 2.83 4.81
N TYR A 118 -23.96 1.52 5.04
CA TYR A 118 -25.16 0.78 5.46
C TYR A 118 -25.74 1.30 6.78
N ALA A 119 -24.90 1.53 7.78
CA ALA A 119 -25.33 2.08 9.08
C ALA A 119 -25.94 3.48 8.94
N THR A 120 -25.33 4.32 8.10
CA THR A 120 -25.83 5.66 7.81
C THR A 120 -27.18 5.62 7.09
N LEU A 121 -27.32 4.82 6.02
CA LEU A 121 -28.55 4.71 5.24
C LEU A 121 -29.73 4.18 6.06
N GLN A 122 -29.46 3.34 7.05
CA GLN A 122 -30.47 2.79 7.98
C GLN A 122 -30.80 3.73 9.13
N ASN A 123 -30.21 4.93 9.16
CA ASN A 123 -30.34 5.87 10.26
C ASN A 123 -29.96 5.28 11.64
N ASN A 124 -29.03 4.32 11.67
CA ASN A 124 -28.65 3.60 12.89
C ASN A 124 -27.50 4.31 13.62
N SER A 125 -27.86 5.23 14.51
CA SER A 125 -26.90 6.08 15.25
C SER A 125 -25.89 5.30 16.07
N MET A 126 -26.34 4.25 16.73
CA MET A 126 -25.49 3.41 17.58
C MET A 126 -24.46 2.65 16.73
N ALA A 127 -24.88 2.11 15.59
CA ALA A 127 -23.96 1.43 14.67
C ALA A 127 -22.95 2.39 14.06
N VAL A 128 -23.38 3.58 13.60
CA VAL A 128 -22.47 4.62 13.09
C VAL A 128 -21.44 4.99 14.16
N HIS A 129 -21.89 5.32 15.37
CA HIS A 129 -21.00 5.70 16.47
C HIS A 129 -19.98 4.60 16.80
N LYS A 130 -20.42 3.34 16.88
CA LYS A 130 -19.52 2.21 17.13
C LYS A 130 -18.54 1.98 15.98
N LEU A 131 -18.98 2.06 14.72
CA LEU A 131 -18.10 1.90 13.55
C LEU A 131 -17.00 2.96 13.53
N VAL A 132 -17.36 4.23 13.68
CA VAL A 132 -16.37 5.33 13.66
C VAL A 132 -15.41 5.29 14.84
N ASN A 133 -15.72 4.53 15.90
CA ASN A 133 -14.81 4.30 17.02
C ASN A 133 -13.69 3.29 16.70
N TYR A 134 -13.88 2.34 15.78
CA TYR A 134 -12.78 1.46 15.36
C TYR A 134 -11.63 2.28 14.75
N MET A 135 -10.40 2.04 15.21
CA MET A 135 -9.23 2.77 14.71
C MET A 135 -8.98 2.54 13.21
N SER A 136 -9.41 1.40 12.68
CA SER A 136 -9.29 1.05 11.26
C SER A 136 -10.38 1.69 10.39
N CYS A 137 -11.44 2.26 10.96
CA CYS A 137 -12.56 2.80 10.20
C CYS A 137 -12.12 4.01 9.35
N ASP A 138 -12.31 3.91 8.03
CA ASP A 138 -12.10 5.03 7.10
C ASP A 138 -13.43 5.76 6.88
N VAL A 139 -13.63 6.87 7.59
CA VAL A 139 -14.84 7.68 7.46
C VAL A 139 -14.99 8.33 6.08
N LYS A 140 -13.91 8.40 5.29
CA LYS A 140 -13.90 8.90 3.92
C LYS A 140 -14.03 7.78 2.89
N VAL A 141 -14.42 6.58 3.31
CA VAL A 141 -14.68 5.47 2.39
C VAL A 141 -15.68 5.89 1.33
N LYS A 142 -15.32 5.75 0.06
CA LYS A 142 -16.21 6.04 -1.06
C LYS A 142 -16.96 4.77 -1.45
N SER A 143 -18.24 4.92 -1.77
CA SER A 143 -19.04 3.86 -2.38
C SER A 143 -18.50 3.51 -3.77
N ILE A 144 -18.69 2.25 -4.16
CA ILE A 144 -18.35 1.76 -5.49
C ILE A 144 -19.55 1.97 -6.44
N PRO A 145 -19.37 2.63 -7.59
CA PRO A 145 -20.44 2.76 -8.58
C PRO A 145 -20.88 1.40 -9.11
N ASN A 146 -22.19 1.18 -9.22
CA ASN A 146 -22.77 0.03 -9.92
C ASN A 146 -23.98 0.46 -10.76
N ALA A 147 -24.51 -0.47 -11.57
CA ALA A 147 -25.64 -0.19 -12.47
C ALA A 147 -26.90 0.32 -11.73
N LYS A 148 -27.13 -0.14 -10.50
CA LYS A 148 -28.29 0.22 -9.66
C LYS A 148 -28.13 1.54 -8.92
N ASN A 149 -26.90 2.05 -8.76
CA ASN A 149 -26.63 3.20 -7.91
C ASN A 149 -25.64 4.21 -8.53
N LYS A 150 -25.65 4.37 -9.86
CA LYS A 150 -24.75 5.28 -10.59
C LYS A 150 -24.62 6.67 -9.93
N HIS A 151 -25.73 7.26 -9.48
CA HIS A 151 -25.75 8.59 -8.84
C HIS A 151 -25.20 8.62 -7.39
N GLN A 152 -25.07 7.46 -6.76
CA GLN A 152 -24.57 7.32 -5.38
C GLN A 152 -23.15 6.77 -5.33
N GLY A 153 -22.58 6.37 -6.47
CA GLY A 153 -21.19 5.92 -6.58
C GLY A 153 -20.21 7.05 -6.25
N GLY A 154 -19.08 6.72 -5.62
CA GLY A 154 -18.05 7.69 -5.25
C GLY A 154 -18.36 8.57 -4.05
N GLN A 155 -19.53 8.41 -3.41
CA GLN A 155 -19.96 9.20 -2.26
C GLN A 155 -19.43 8.63 -0.94
N THR A 156 -19.03 9.50 -0.02
CA THR A 156 -18.74 9.13 1.37
C THR A 156 -20.02 8.90 2.17
N PRO A 157 -19.98 8.23 3.35
CA PRO A 157 -21.13 8.11 4.23
C PRO A 157 -21.71 9.49 4.62
N GLU A 158 -20.86 10.48 4.84
CA GLU A 158 -21.27 11.86 5.15
C GLU A 158 -22.01 12.51 3.98
N GLN A 159 -21.45 12.44 2.76
CA GLN A 159 -22.10 12.96 1.55
C GLN A 159 -23.45 12.29 1.31
N LEU A 160 -23.52 10.97 1.52
CA LEU A 160 -24.75 10.20 1.38
C LEU A 160 -25.79 10.59 2.44
N ALA A 161 -25.36 10.86 3.68
CA ALA A 161 -26.22 11.37 4.75
C ALA A 161 -26.82 12.74 4.39
N LEU A 162 -25.99 13.67 3.92
CA LEU A 162 -26.42 15.00 3.46
C LEU A 162 -27.47 14.89 2.35
N ASN A 163 -27.17 14.11 1.31
CA ASN A 163 -28.06 13.91 0.16
C ASN A 163 -29.40 13.27 0.53
N LYS A 164 -29.44 12.51 1.62
CA LYS A 164 -30.66 11.85 2.15
C LYS A 164 -31.29 12.62 3.31
N ASN A 165 -30.82 13.83 3.61
CA ASN A 165 -31.27 14.67 4.72
C ASN A 165 -31.17 14.00 6.11
N ILE A 166 -30.17 13.14 6.31
CA ILE A 166 -29.93 12.40 7.56
C ILE A 166 -29.00 13.21 8.46
N LYS A 167 -29.53 14.30 9.05
CA LYS A 167 -28.74 15.28 9.82
C LYS A 167 -28.10 14.73 11.11
N LYS A 168 -28.68 13.68 11.70
CA LYS A 168 -28.29 13.11 13.02
C LYS A 168 -26.83 12.66 13.11
N PHE A 169 -26.14 12.42 11.99
CA PHE A 169 -24.77 11.87 11.97
C PHE A 169 -23.67 12.84 11.57
N LEU A 170 -24.01 14.03 11.08
CA LEU A 170 -23.02 14.95 10.54
C LEU A 170 -21.97 15.33 11.59
N HIS A 171 -22.40 15.56 12.83
CA HIS A 171 -21.50 15.87 13.95
C HIS A 171 -20.48 14.75 14.23
N ASN A 172 -20.90 13.47 14.16
CA ASN A 172 -20.03 12.32 14.38
C ASN A 172 -18.91 12.21 13.34
N PHE A 173 -19.17 12.64 12.09
CA PHE A 173 -18.15 12.63 11.04
C PHE A 173 -17.15 13.78 11.22
N THR A 174 -17.62 14.99 11.52
CA THR A 174 -16.78 16.18 11.66
C THR A 174 -15.77 16.06 12.81
N GLU A 175 -16.20 15.62 14.00
CA GLU A 175 -15.31 15.50 15.17
C GLU A 175 -14.23 14.42 14.99
N LYS A 176 -14.61 13.24 14.47
CA LYS A 176 -13.69 12.11 14.31
C LYS A 176 -12.69 12.32 13.18
N MET A 177 -13.05 13.06 12.13
CA MET A 177 -12.14 13.41 11.05
C MET A 177 -10.95 14.27 11.51
N MET A 178 -11.15 15.11 12.54
CA MET A 178 -10.09 15.96 13.11
C MET A 178 -9.11 15.15 13.99
N GLN A 179 -9.59 14.11 14.68
CA GLN A 179 -8.80 13.40 15.68
C GLN A 179 -7.96 12.24 15.12
N LYS A 180 -8.35 11.64 13.99
CA LYS A 180 -7.64 10.48 13.43
C LYS A 180 -6.68 10.89 12.32
N ARG A 181 -5.43 11.19 12.69
CA ARG A 181 -4.29 11.15 11.75
C ARG A 181 -4.04 9.69 11.36
N PHE A 182 -4.74 9.22 10.34
CA PHE A 182 -4.57 7.85 9.86
C PHE A 182 -3.22 7.65 9.18
N GLY A 183 -2.62 6.47 9.37
CA GLY A 183 -1.46 6.00 8.63
C GLY A 183 -0.22 5.88 9.51
N SER A 184 0.28 4.65 9.64
CA SER A 184 1.69 4.44 9.91
C SER A 184 2.52 5.18 8.86
N LYS A 185 3.70 5.69 9.25
CA LYS A 185 4.66 6.22 8.28
C LYS A 185 4.85 5.16 7.19
N PRO A 186 4.77 5.51 5.90
CA PRO A 186 4.98 4.54 4.83
C PRO A 186 6.35 3.90 5.00
N VAL A 187 6.39 2.57 4.94
CA VAL A 187 7.61 1.79 5.08
C VAL A 187 7.85 1.06 3.77
N PHE A 188 9.06 1.16 3.25
CA PHE A 188 9.43 0.61 1.94
C PHE A 188 9.97 -0.82 2.06
N PHE A 189 10.57 -1.13 3.20
CA PHE A 189 11.19 -2.42 3.46
C PHE A 189 11.00 -2.86 4.90
N THR A 190 11.16 -4.15 5.14
CA THR A 190 11.14 -4.71 6.49
C THR A 190 12.31 -5.68 6.68
N THR A 191 12.72 -5.91 7.92
CA THR A 191 13.79 -6.87 8.24
C THR A 191 13.40 -8.28 7.80
N LYS A 192 14.39 -9.14 7.50
CA LYS A 192 14.14 -10.54 7.10
C LYS A 192 13.15 -11.27 8.00
N SER A 193 13.29 -11.21 9.33
CA SER A 193 12.37 -11.89 10.26
C SER A 193 10.90 -11.44 10.16
N LYS A 194 10.66 -10.18 9.78
CA LYS A 194 9.31 -9.68 9.49
C LYS A 194 8.89 -9.97 8.05
N GLY A 195 9.86 -9.95 7.13
CA GLY A 195 9.71 -10.23 5.71
C GLY A 195 9.44 -11.69 5.39
N GLU A 196 9.96 -12.64 6.16
CA GLU A 196 9.66 -14.08 6.01
C GLU A 196 8.16 -14.34 6.12
N LYS A 197 7.44 -13.57 6.95
CA LYS A 197 5.98 -13.63 7.01
C LYS A 197 5.34 -13.09 5.73
N PHE A 198 5.89 -12.02 5.18
CA PHE A 198 5.46 -11.44 3.92
C PHE A 198 5.63 -12.42 2.76
N THR A 199 6.76 -13.12 2.69
CA THR A 199 7.05 -14.10 1.65
C THR A 199 6.25 -15.38 1.84
N LYS A 200 6.12 -15.85 3.09
CA LYS A 200 5.39 -17.09 3.42
C LYS A 200 3.88 -16.94 3.26
N TYR A 201 3.32 -15.88 3.83
CA TYR A 201 1.87 -15.67 3.89
C TYR A 201 1.35 -14.75 2.79
N GLY A 202 2.19 -13.89 2.22
CA GLY A 202 1.79 -12.92 1.20
C GLY A 202 1.49 -11.54 1.77
N PRO A 203 1.48 -10.48 0.93
CA PRO A 203 1.12 -9.14 1.38
C PRO A 203 -0.33 -9.09 1.90
N PRO A 204 -0.60 -8.46 3.07
CA PRO A 204 -1.95 -8.34 3.63
C PRO A 204 -3.02 -7.81 2.66
N LEU A 205 -2.68 -6.81 1.84
CA LEU A 205 -3.58 -6.26 0.81
C LEU A 205 -3.97 -7.31 -0.21
N LEU A 206 -3.02 -8.13 -0.66
CA LEU A 206 -3.27 -9.16 -1.67
C LEU A 206 -4.08 -10.31 -1.07
N LEU A 207 -3.79 -10.71 0.17
CA LEU A 207 -4.59 -11.70 0.90
C LEU A 207 -6.02 -11.22 1.13
N LEU A 208 -6.20 -9.98 1.57
CA LEU A 208 -7.50 -9.39 1.78
C LEU A 208 -8.28 -9.26 0.46
N THR A 209 -7.58 -8.96 -0.65
CA THR A 209 -8.16 -8.96 -2.00
C THR A 209 -8.66 -10.37 -2.35
N LEU A 210 -7.84 -11.40 -2.15
CA LEU A 210 -8.25 -12.78 -2.41
C LEU A 210 -9.42 -13.21 -1.52
N SER A 211 -9.45 -12.83 -0.24
CA SER A 211 -10.60 -13.11 0.65
C SER A 211 -11.87 -12.39 0.17
N THR A 212 -11.75 -11.14 -0.27
CA THR A 212 -12.88 -10.31 -0.72
C THR A 212 -13.44 -10.81 -2.06
N PHE A 213 -12.57 -11.19 -2.99
CA PHE A 213 -12.90 -11.53 -4.37
C PHE A 213 -12.61 -13.00 -4.70
N LYS A 214 -12.67 -13.88 -3.68
CA LYS A 214 -12.29 -15.30 -3.75
C LYS A 214 -12.88 -16.01 -4.95
N LYS A 215 -14.19 -15.89 -5.16
CA LYS A 215 -14.88 -16.58 -6.27
C LYS A 215 -14.33 -16.19 -7.64
N THR A 216 -13.85 -14.97 -7.80
CA THR A 216 -13.38 -14.48 -9.10
C THR A 216 -11.92 -14.85 -9.34
N PHE A 217 -11.06 -14.69 -8.33
CA PHE A 217 -9.62 -14.95 -8.47
C PHE A 217 -9.20 -16.39 -8.13
N LEU A 218 -10.00 -17.18 -7.43
CA LEU A 218 -9.66 -18.57 -7.08
C LEU A 218 -10.73 -19.58 -7.53
N GLY A 219 -11.88 -19.11 -8.01
CA GLY A 219 -12.96 -19.99 -8.49
C GLY A 219 -13.42 -20.99 -7.43
N LYS A 220 -13.41 -22.28 -7.81
CA LYS A 220 -13.73 -23.43 -6.93
C LYS A 220 -12.48 -24.08 -6.33
N GLU A 221 -11.29 -23.57 -6.61
CA GLU A 221 -10.06 -24.22 -6.17
C GLU A 221 -9.94 -24.29 -4.65
N LYS A 222 -9.30 -25.38 -4.18
CA LYS A 222 -8.98 -25.55 -2.77
C LYS A 222 -7.97 -24.48 -2.38
N ILE A 223 -8.23 -23.79 -1.26
CA ILE A 223 -7.29 -22.80 -0.75
C ILE A 223 -6.00 -23.51 -0.36
N SER A 224 -4.92 -23.06 -0.99
CA SER A 224 -3.57 -23.54 -0.72
C SER A 224 -3.02 -22.96 0.59
N SER A 225 -2.03 -23.64 1.15
CA SER A 225 -1.33 -23.22 2.37
C SER A 225 -0.29 -22.13 2.12
N THR A 226 0.12 -21.88 0.86
CA THR A 226 1.16 -20.89 0.52
C THR A 226 0.63 -19.81 -0.42
N PHE A 227 1.16 -18.60 -0.25
CA PHE A 227 0.79 -17.46 -1.10
C PHE A 227 1.20 -17.65 -2.57
N THR A 228 2.38 -18.23 -2.81
CA THR A 228 2.86 -18.54 -4.17
C THR A 228 1.88 -19.43 -4.92
N SER A 229 1.35 -20.46 -4.26
CA SER A 229 0.35 -21.35 -4.86
C SER A 229 -0.97 -20.61 -5.11
N LEU A 230 -1.43 -19.75 -4.20
CA LEU A 230 -2.62 -18.91 -4.42
C LEU A 230 -2.45 -17.94 -5.61
N LEU A 231 -1.25 -17.37 -5.79
CA LEU A 231 -0.96 -16.54 -6.95
C LEU A 231 -0.95 -17.33 -8.25
N ASN A 232 -0.42 -18.57 -8.25
CA ASN A 232 -0.46 -19.42 -9.44
C ASN A 232 -1.91 -19.76 -9.81
N SER A 233 -2.70 -20.20 -8.82
CA SER A 233 -4.15 -20.40 -8.97
C SER A 233 -4.84 -19.17 -9.56
N THR A 234 -4.50 -17.99 -9.06
CA THR A 234 -5.02 -16.70 -9.57
C THR A 234 -4.65 -16.47 -11.03
N PHE A 235 -3.40 -16.74 -11.40
CA PHE A 235 -2.94 -16.61 -12.78
C PHE A 235 -3.67 -17.60 -13.71
N GLN A 236 -3.78 -18.86 -13.30
CA GLN A 236 -4.46 -19.90 -14.09
C GLN A 236 -5.96 -19.61 -14.24
N SER A 237 -6.65 -19.27 -13.15
CA SER A 237 -8.08 -18.98 -13.17
C SER A 237 -8.43 -17.77 -14.05
N THR A 238 -7.51 -16.80 -14.16
CA THR A 238 -7.70 -15.63 -15.02
C THR A 238 -7.87 -16.03 -16.49
N SER A 239 -7.26 -17.14 -16.92
CA SER A 239 -7.42 -17.64 -18.29
C SER A 239 -8.87 -18.02 -18.62
N TYR A 240 -9.63 -18.52 -17.64
CA TYR A 240 -11.02 -18.95 -17.83
C TYR A 240 -12.04 -17.91 -17.37
N ASN A 241 -11.58 -16.86 -16.68
CA ASN A 241 -12.44 -15.87 -16.02
C ASN A 241 -12.05 -14.42 -16.32
N LEU A 242 -11.36 -14.21 -17.44
CA LEU A 242 -10.74 -12.94 -17.83
C LEU A 242 -11.68 -11.75 -17.70
N ARG A 243 -12.89 -11.86 -18.26
CA ARG A 243 -13.90 -10.78 -18.24
C ARG A 243 -14.27 -10.38 -16.81
N ASN A 244 -14.46 -11.34 -15.91
CA ASN A 244 -14.82 -11.02 -14.53
C ASN A 244 -13.62 -10.44 -13.75
N VAL A 245 -12.41 -10.93 -13.99
CA VAL A 245 -11.18 -10.36 -13.40
C VAL A 245 -11.01 -8.91 -13.86
N SER A 246 -11.10 -8.65 -15.17
CA SER A 246 -11.03 -7.30 -15.73
C SER A 246 -12.10 -6.38 -15.14
N ASN A 247 -13.36 -6.83 -15.10
CA ASN A 247 -14.46 -6.05 -14.53
C ASN A 247 -14.22 -5.69 -13.04
N ILE A 248 -13.69 -6.61 -12.23
CA ILE A 248 -13.38 -6.29 -10.83
C ILE A 248 -12.29 -5.22 -10.74
N ILE A 249 -11.25 -5.33 -11.56
CA ILE A 249 -10.17 -4.33 -11.58
C ILE A 249 -10.76 -2.97 -11.98
N LEU A 250 -11.52 -2.91 -13.07
CA LEU A 250 -12.17 -1.69 -13.56
C LEU A 250 -13.08 -1.03 -12.51
N ILE A 251 -13.97 -1.82 -11.89
CA ILE A 251 -14.91 -1.33 -10.87
C ILE A 251 -14.18 -0.76 -9.65
N ASN A 252 -13.04 -1.35 -9.26
CA ASN A 252 -12.28 -0.86 -8.12
C ASN A 252 -11.39 0.34 -8.47
N LEU A 253 -11.04 0.51 -9.74
CA LEU A 253 -10.29 1.65 -10.25
C LEU A 253 -11.21 2.69 -10.92
N TYR A 254 -12.39 2.92 -10.33
CA TYR A 254 -13.48 3.73 -10.87
C TYR A 254 -13.19 5.23 -11.10
N ASP A 255 -12.04 5.74 -10.68
CA ASP A 255 -11.60 7.12 -10.88
C ASP A 255 -10.43 7.25 -11.87
N LEU A 256 -10.12 6.17 -12.58
CA LEU A 256 -9.23 6.24 -13.72
C LEU A 256 -9.88 6.99 -14.88
N ASP A 257 -9.05 7.57 -15.74
CA ASP A 257 -9.51 8.13 -17.01
C ASP A 257 -10.07 7.03 -17.94
N ASN A 258 -10.92 7.44 -18.88
CA ASN A 258 -11.59 6.54 -19.81
C ASN A 258 -10.59 5.73 -20.67
N GLY A 259 -9.46 6.33 -21.05
CA GLY A 259 -8.43 5.64 -21.84
C GLY A 259 -7.78 4.47 -21.10
N THR A 260 -7.69 4.55 -19.77
CA THR A 260 -7.22 3.43 -18.94
C THR A 260 -8.25 2.30 -18.84
N ALA A 261 -9.54 2.62 -18.87
CA ALA A 261 -10.60 1.62 -18.85
C ALA A 261 -10.61 0.76 -20.11
N ASP A 262 -10.40 1.38 -21.27
CA ASP A 262 -10.37 0.69 -22.57
C ASP A 262 -9.23 -0.33 -22.67
N LEU A 263 -8.09 -0.04 -22.03
CA LEU A 263 -6.95 -0.96 -21.99
C LEU A 263 -7.23 -2.26 -21.22
N LEU A 264 -8.21 -2.27 -20.33
CA LEU A 264 -8.60 -3.50 -19.61
C LEU A 264 -9.78 -4.20 -20.27
N ASN A 265 -10.49 -3.53 -21.19
CA ASN A 265 -11.62 -4.09 -21.91
C ASN A 265 -11.17 -4.88 -23.15
N VAL A 266 -10.34 -5.90 -22.94
CA VAL A 266 -9.78 -6.74 -24.00
C VAL A 266 -10.24 -8.18 -23.87
N THR A 267 -10.35 -8.87 -25.01
CA THR A 267 -10.76 -10.28 -25.09
C THR A 267 -9.58 -11.25 -25.08
N SER A 268 -8.39 -10.77 -25.49
CA SER A 268 -7.15 -11.54 -25.49
C SER A 268 -6.48 -11.52 -24.12
N LYS A 269 -6.08 -12.71 -23.65
CA LYS A 269 -5.32 -12.88 -22.41
C LYS A 269 -3.95 -12.19 -22.49
N THR A 270 -3.27 -12.32 -23.63
CA THR A 270 -1.95 -11.72 -23.85
C THR A 270 -2.04 -10.20 -23.80
N ASP A 271 -3.04 -9.63 -24.47
CA ASP A 271 -3.25 -8.17 -24.46
C ASP A 271 -3.61 -7.67 -23.07
N PHE A 272 -4.43 -8.43 -22.33
CA PHE A 272 -4.77 -8.10 -20.95
C PHE A 272 -3.51 -8.06 -20.07
N PHE A 273 -2.64 -9.07 -20.14
CA PHE A 273 -1.40 -9.09 -19.35
C PHE A 273 -0.44 -7.99 -19.77
N ALA A 274 -0.29 -7.73 -21.07
CA ALA A 274 0.48 -6.60 -21.59
C ALA A 274 -0.04 -5.28 -21.03
N ASN A 275 -1.37 -5.09 -21.04
CA ASN A 275 -2.00 -3.87 -20.54
C ASN A 275 -1.89 -3.75 -19.02
N ILE A 276 -1.97 -4.83 -18.24
CA ILE A 276 -1.69 -4.79 -16.80
C ILE A 276 -0.30 -4.20 -16.53
N VAL A 277 0.73 -4.63 -17.27
CA VAL A 277 2.10 -4.10 -17.15
C VAL A 277 2.18 -2.65 -17.62
N LYS A 278 1.60 -2.34 -18.79
CA LYS A 278 1.58 -0.99 -19.37
C LYS A 278 1.00 0.02 -18.40
N LEU A 279 -0.17 -0.29 -17.84
CA LEU A 279 -0.86 0.54 -16.88
C LEU A 279 -0.02 0.84 -15.64
N TYR A 280 0.80 -0.10 -15.18
CA TYR A 280 1.65 0.11 -14.01
C TYR A 280 2.71 1.18 -14.28
N THR A 281 3.16 1.29 -15.53
CA THR A 281 4.15 2.30 -15.92
C THR A 281 3.56 3.71 -16.06
N SER A 282 2.23 3.86 -15.97
CA SER A 282 1.61 5.18 -15.85
C SER A 282 1.97 5.82 -14.50
N ARG A 283 2.15 7.15 -14.50
CA ARG A 283 2.49 7.90 -13.27
C ARG A 283 1.46 7.68 -12.17
N THR A 284 0.17 7.69 -12.52
CA THR A 284 -0.94 7.60 -11.57
C THR A 284 -0.98 6.24 -10.86
N LEU A 285 -0.97 5.14 -11.61
CA LEU A 285 -1.03 3.80 -11.00
C LEU A 285 0.26 3.44 -10.29
N TYR A 286 1.43 3.77 -10.85
CA TYR A 286 2.72 3.54 -10.19
C TYR A 286 2.74 4.14 -8.77
N VAL A 287 2.33 5.40 -8.62
CA VAL A 287 2.35 6.08 -7.32
C VAL A 287 1.32 5.48 -6.37
N ASN A 288 0.09 5.28 -6.84
CA ASN A 288 -1.02 4.89 -5.98
C ASN A 288 -0.94 3.43 -5.51
N VAL A 289 -0.61 2.50 -6.41
CA VAL A 289 -0.45 1.07 -6.07
C VAL A 289 0.71 0.88 -5.09
N ASN A 290 1.85 1.52 -5.34
CA ASN A 290 2.98 1.45 -4.42
C ASN A 290 2.68 2.13 -3.08
N THR A 291 1.88 3.19 -3.06
CA THR A 291 1.44 3.82 -1.80
C THR A 291 0.51 2.92 -1.00
N ALA A 292 -0.37 2.16 -1.68
CA ALA A 292 -1.20 1.16 -1.02
C ALA A 292 -0.31 0.07 -0.37
N LEU A 293 0.67 -0.46 -1.10
CA LEU A 293 1.58 -1.51 -0.63
C LEU A 293 2.60 -1.05 0.44
N LYS A 294 2.95 0.24 0.51
CA LYS A 294 3.86 0.76 1.57
C LYS A 294 3.22 0.80 2.96
N ARG A 295 1.90 0.65 3.03
CA ARG A 295 1.15 0.65 4.31
C ARG A 295 1.06 -0.76 4.91
N GLU A 296 1.70 -1.75 4.28
CA GLU A 296 1.64 -3.18 4.59
C GLU A 296 2.67 -3.63 5.64
N ALA A 297 3.63 -2.78 6.03
CA ALA A 297 4.71 -3.16 6.96
C ALA A 297 4.23 -3.57 8.36
N LEU A 298 2.96 -3.36 8.66
CA LEU A 298 2.29 -3.77 9.87
C LEU A 298 1.62 -5.13 9.65
N PHE A 299 2.43 -6.19 9.68
CA PHE A 299 1.97 -7.58 9.61
C PHE A 299 1.23 -8.06 10.89
N ASP A 300 1.06 -7.18 11.88
CA ASP A 300 0.20 -7.42 13.04
C ASP A 300 -1.21 -6.90 12.72
N TYR A 301 -2.17 -7.83 12.65
CA TYR A 301 -3.60 -7.60 12.38
C TYR A 301 -4.27 -6.55 13.28
N LYS A 302 -3.78 -6.34 14.52
CA LYS A 302 -4.29 -5.27 15.40
C LYS A 302 -3.84 -3.88 14.91
N SER A 303 -2.77 -3.85 14.13
CA SER A 303 -2.12 -2.65 13.62
C SER A 303 -2.30 -2.45 12.11
N TYR A 304 -2.70 -3.48 11.35
CA TYR A 304 -3.06 -3.33 9.95
C TYR A 304 -4.40 -2.58 9.82
N ARG A 305 -4.34 -1.40 9.21
CA ARG A 305 -5.46 -0.45 9.11
C ARG A 305 -5.58 0.05 7.67
N PRO A 306 -5.99 -0.82 6.73
CA PRO A 306 -6.06 -0.44 5.34
C PRO A 306 -7.17 0.58 5.15
N ARG A 307 -6.84 1.69 4.48
CA ARG A 307 -7.83 2.67 4.04
C ARG A 307 -8.55 2.15 2.81
N SER A 308 -9.79 2.60 2.58
CA SER A 308 -10.53 2.17 1.40
C SER A 308 -9.81 2.52 0.09
N ASN A 309 -9.10 3.66 0.09
CA ASN A 309 -8.32 4.10 -1.06
C ASN A 309 -7.11 3.20 -1.35
N ALA A 310 -6.62 2.44 -0.38
CA ALA A 310 -5.59 1.43 -0.61
C ALA A 310 -6.22 0.11 -1.08
N LEU A 311 -7.31 -0.33 -0.43
CA LEU A 311 -8.00 -1.58 -0.73
C LEU A 311 -8.43 -1.71 -2.19
N ARG A 312 -8.88 -0.62 -2.79
CA ARG A 312 -9.33 -0.60 -4.20
C ARG A 312 -8.21 -0.94 -5.20
N PHE A 313 -6.94 -0.73 -4.85
CA PHE A 313 -5.82 -1.11 -5.72
C PHE A 313 -5.45 -2.59 -5.58
N GLY A 314 -6.04 -3.30 -4.62
CA GLY A 314 -5.78 -4.69 -4.33
C GLY A 314 -5.97 -5.63 -5.54
N PRO A 315 -7.13 -5.62 -6.23
CA PRO A 315 -7.35 -6.45 -7.42
C PRO A 315 -6.29 -6.26 -8.52
N TYR A 316 -5.93 -5.00 -8.78
CA TYR A 316 -4.91 -4.67 -9.77
C TYR A 316 -3.52 -5.14 -9.33
N ALA A 317 -3.13 -4.84 -8.08
CA ALA A 317 -1.84 -5.25 -7.53
C ALA A 317 -1.70 -6.78 -7.50
N LEU A 318 -2.78 -7.50 -7.18
CA LEU A 318 -2.82 -8.96 -7.22
C LEU A 318 -2.55 -9.49 -8.63
N MET A 319 -3.22 -8.90 -9.64
CA MET A 319 -3.03 -9.31 -11.03
C MET A 319 -1.62 -8.99 -11.52
N LEU A 320 -1.10 -7.78 -11.24
CA LEU A 320 0.27 -7.42 -11.60
C LEU A 320 1.30 -8.35 -10.94
N GLN A 321 1.11 -8.70 -9.68
CA GLN A 321 1.96 -9.68 -8.97
C GLN A 321 1.93 -11.04 -9.69
N ALA A 322 0.75 -11.55 -10.04
CA ALA A 322 0.62 -12.85 -10.69
C ALA A 322 1.22 -12.83 -12.12
N VAL A 323 1.03 -11.75 -12.88
CA VAL A 323 1.62 -11.55 -14.21
C VAL A 323 3.15 -11.55 -14.14
N LEU A 324 3.74 -10.80 -13.21
CA LEU A 324 5.20 -10.76 -13.05
C LEU A 324 5.79 -12.12 -12.67
N MET A 325 5.06 -12.89 -11.88
CA MET A 325 5.53 -14.19 -11.39
C MET A 325 5.42 -15.30 -12.46
N TYR A 326 4.36 -15.31 -13.27
CA TYR A 326 3.99 -16.48 -14.08
C TYR A 326 3.80 -16.25 -15.59
N TRP A 327 3.72 -15.00 -16.06
CA TRP A 327 3.58 -14.76 -17.50
C TRP A 327 4.92 -14.98 -18.22
N THR A 328 5.00 -16.02 -19.04
CA THR A 328 6.23 -16.48 -19.71
C THR A 328 6.86 -15.46 -20.66
N ASP A 329 6.05 -14.53 -21.16
CA ASP A 329 6.49 -13.41 -21.99
C ASP A 329 7.36 -12.41 -21.20
N LEU A 330 7.19 -12.34 -19.89
CA LEU A 330 8.04 -11.54 -19.02
C LEU A 330 9.22 -12.39 -18.56
N LYS A 331 10.31 -12.33 -19.33
CA LYS A 331 11.53 -13.07 -18.99
C LYS A 331 12.17 -12.50 -17.71
N PRO A 332 12.62 -13.36 -16.78
CA PRO A 332 13.50 -12.95 -15.70
C PRO A 332 14.77 -12.30 -16.28
N TYR A 333 15.22 -11.21 -15.68
CA TYR A 333 16.44 -10.53 -16.06
C TYR A 333 17.61 -10.94 -15.17
N ASN A 334 18.66 -11.46 -15.80
CA ASN A 334 19.90 -11.87 -15.16
C ASN A 334 20.98 -10.85 -15.51
N GLY A 335 21.24 -9.90 -14.60
CA GLY A 335 22.21 -8.83 -14.80
C GLY A 335 22.13 -7.77 -13.71
N MET A 336 22.89 -6.69 -13.88
CA MET A 336 22.88 -5.56 -12.95
C MET A 336 21.73 -4.62 -13.25
N THR A 337 21.03 -4.19 -12.19
CA THR A 337 20.00 -3.16 -12.27
C THR A 337 20.24 -2.10 -11.21
N TYR A 338 19.75 -0.89 -11.47
CA TYR A 338 20.01 0.30 -10.70
C TYR A 338 18.73 1.03 -10.35
N ARG A 339 18.70 1.62 -9.15
CA ARG A 339 17.60 2.50 -8.72
C ARG A 339 18.14 3.68 -7.94
N GLY A 340 17.97 4.88 -8.50
CA GLY A 340 18.26 6.12 -7.81
C GLY A 340 17.19 6.50 -6.79
N PHE A 341 17.62 7.17 -5.73
CA PHE A 341 16.77 7.80 -4.73
C PHE A 341 17.25 9.24 -4.53
N LYS A 342 16.31 10.20 -4.57
CA LYS A 342 16.60 11.63 -4.37
C LYS A 342 17.07 12.01 -2.96
N VAL A 343 17.05 11.06 -2.04
CA VAL A 343 17.39 11.23 -0.63
C VAL A 343 18.44 10.22 -0.24
N ASN A 344 19.40 10.62 0.60
CA ASN A 344 20.39 9.70 1.11
C ASN A 344 19.76 8.73 2.12
N ILE A 345 19.74 7.45 1.77
CA ILE A 345 19.15 6.37 2.60
C ILE A 345 20.19 5.35 3.05
N THR A 346 21.48 5.58 2.83
CA THR A 346 22.56 4.63 3.12
C THR A 346 22.59 4.19 4.59
N HIS A 347 22.29 5.10 5.52
CA HIS A 347 22.20 4.83 6.96
C HIS A 347 21.14 3.78 7.35
N LEU A 348 20.20 3.45 6.45
CA LEU A 348 19.15 2.46 6.70
C LEU A 348 19.58 1.02 6.34
N TYR A 349 20.71 0.84 5.65
CA TYR A 349 21.12 -0.45 5.07
C TYR A 349 22.52 -0.84 5.53
N HIS A 350 22.59 -1.85 6.42
CA HIS A 350 23.86 -2.36 6.91
C HIS A 350 24.31 -3.60 6.14
N VAL A 351 25.61 -3.74 5.90
CA VAL A 351 26.18 -4.89 5.19
C VAL A 351 25.80 -6.20 5.91
N LYS A 352 25.54 -7.26 5.13
CA LYS A 352 25.02 -8.57 5.56
C LYS A 352 23.59 -8.58 6.10
N THR A 353 22.89 -7.44 6.11
CA THR A 353 21.47 -7.44 6.46
C THR A 353 20.62 -7.87 5.28
N THR A 354 19.58 -8.63 5.57
CA THR A 354 18.55 -9.01 4.61
C THR A 354 17.26 -8.25 4.89
N PHE A 355 16.64 -7.74 3.84
CA PHE A 355 15.36 -7.06 3.92
C PHE A 355 14.44 -7.47 2.78
N VAL A 356 13.14 -7.25 3.00
CA VAL A 356 12.09 -7.48 2.01
C VAL A 356 11.52 -6.15 1.58
N TYR A 357 11.52 -5.89 0.28
CA TYR A 357 10.97 -4.68 -0.30
C TYR A 357 9.47 -4.86 -0.55
N LEU A 358 8.64 -4.07 0.13
CA LEU A 358 7.22 -4.37 0.31
C LEU A 358 6.36 -4.07 -0.92
N ASN A 359 6.79 -3.14 -1.76
CA ASN A 359 6.05 -2.72 -2.94
C ASN A 359 6.79 -3.13 -4.22
N PHE A 360 6.16 -2.93 -5.38
CA PHE A 360 6.83 -3.17 -6.65
C PHE A 360 8.02 -2.22 -6.83
N MET A 361 9.15 -2.72 -7.33
CA MET A 361 10.36 -1.92 -7.54
C MET A 361 10.71 -1.82 -9.01
N VAL A 362 10.62 -0.61 -9.57
CA VAL A 362 11.12 -0.32 -10.92
C VAL A 362 12.62 0.01 -10.84
N THR A 363 13.40 -0.57 -11.73
CA THR A 363 14.83 -0.37 -11.88
C THR A 363 15.21 -0.25 -13.36
N THR A 364 16.44 0.14 -13.65
CA THR A 364 16.98 0.25 -15.01
C THR A 364 18.34 -0.47 -15.07
N ASN A 365 18.79 -0.92 -16.23
CA ASN A 365 20.16 -1.41 -16.41
C ASN A 365 21.15 -0.31 -16.82
N ASN A 366 20.70 0.95 -16.86
CA ASN A 366 21.53 2.12 -17.14
C ASN A 366 21.86 2.83 -15.81
N GLU A 367 23.10 2.70 -15.36
CA GLU A 367 23.58 3.32 -14.12
C GLU A 367 23.51 4.84 -14.18
N THR A 368 23.96 5.46 -15.27
CA THR A 368 23.91 6.92 -15.49
C THR A 368 22.51 7.46 -15.27
N ARG A 369 21.49 6.76 -15.79
CA ARG A 369 20.10 7.18 -15.62
C ARG A 369 19.61 7.08 -14.16
N ALA A 370 20.06 6.05 -13.43
CA ALA A 370 19.76 5.94 -12.00
C ALA A 370 20.46 7.05 -11.22
N ASP A 371 21.68 7.41 -11.60
CA ASP A 371 22.46 8.49 -11.01
C ASP A 371 21.83 9.87 -11.26
N GLU A 372 21.42 10.17 -12.49
CA GLU A 372 20.67 11.38 -12.85
C GLU A 372 19.41 11.55 -12.00
N TYR A 373 18.69 10.44 -11.74
CA TYR A 373 17.51 10.47 -10.89
C TYR A 373 17.85 10.69 -9.41
N ALA A 374 18.93 10.09 -8.92
CA ALA A 374 19.39 10.24 -7.54
C ALA A 374 19.88 11.67 -7.27
N GLY A 375 20.60 12.27 -8.22
CA GLY A 375 21.29 13.54 -8.07
C GLY A 375 22.45 13.47 -7.07
N VAL A 376 23.13 14.59 -6.87
CA VAL A 376 24.39 14.69 -6.11
C VAL A 376 24.28 14.21 -4.66
N HIS A 377 23.11 14.37 -4.03
CA HIS A 377 22.88 14.03 -2.62
C HIS A 377 22.04 12.76 -2.43
N GLY A 378 21.74 12.06 -3.52
CA GLY A 378 20.95 10.85 -3.51
C GLY A 378 21.73 9.61 -3.10
N SER A 379 21.03 8.48 -3.07
CA SER A 379 21.63 7.14 -2.99
C SER A 379 21.21 6.30 -4.17
N ILE A 380 21.99 5.27 -4.49
CA ILE A 380 21.71 4.35 -5.59
C ILE A 380 21.72 2.91 -5.04
N PHE A 381 20.68 2.15 -5.37
CA PHE A 381 20.78 0.70 -5.28
C PHE A 381 21.49 0.17 -6.51
N VAL A 382 22.53 -0.64 -6.29
CA VAL A 382 23.25 -1.41 -7.31
C VAL A 382 22.92 -2.87 -7.08
N ILE A 383 22.07 -3.45 -7.92
CA ILE A 383 21.42 -4.74 -7.63
C ILE A 383 21.89 -5.81 -8.61
N SER A 384 22.54 -6.85 -8.09
CA SER A 384 22.87 -8.06 -8.82
C SER A 384 21.69 -9.04 -8.82
N ASN A 385 21.33 -9.49 -10.02
CA ASN A 385 20.27 -10.49 -10.26
C ASN A 385 20.82 -11.82 -10.78
N ASN A 386 22.11 -12.11 -10.54
CA ASN A 386 22.74 -13.31 -11.10
C ASN A 386 22.25 -14.59 -10.42
N ARG A 387 21.70 -14.50 -9.20
CA ARG A 387 21.10 -15.63 -8.51
C ARG A 387 19.68 -15.86 -9.02
N HIS A 388 19.44 -17.06 -9.54
CA HIS A 388 18.10 -17.45 -9.98
C HIS A 388 17.15 -17.52 -8.78
N CYS A 389 16.09 -16.71 -8.80
CA CYS A 389 15.01 -16.78 -7.81
C CYS A 389 13.69 -16.32 -8.46
N HIS A 390 12.56 -16.77 -7.90
CA HIS A 390 11.26 -16.45 -8.48
C HIS A 390 10.93 -14.94 -8.43
N LEU A 391 11.60 -14.19 -7.55
CA LEU A 391 11.41 -12.76 -7.31
C LEU A 391 12.38 -11.86 -8.11
N GLN A 392 13.19 -12.44 -9.01
CA GLN A 392 14.01 -11.67 -9.95
C GLN A 392 13.16 -10.67 -10.75
N PRO A 393 13.75 -9.54 -11.18
CA PRO A 393 13.01 -8.56 -11.92
C PRO A 393 12.64 -9.09 -13.31
N ARG A 394 11.53 -8.62 -13.84
CA ARG A 394 11.11 -8.89 -15.21
C ARG A 394 11.44 -7.72 -16.12
N ASP A 395 11.90 -8.01 -17.33
CA ASP A 395 12.01 -6.98 -18.37
C ASP A 395 10.60 -6.59 -18.85
N ILE A 396 10.20 -5.36 -18.52
CA ILE A 396 8.89 -4.81 -18.87
C ILE A 396 8.99 -3.76 -19.97
N THR A 397 10.16 -3.57 -20.57
CA THR A 397 10.46 -2.49 -21.51
C THR A 397 9.48 -2.46 -22.67
N ARG A 398 9.23 -3.61 -23.30
CA ARG A 398 8.31 -3.73 -24.46
C ARG A 398 6.83 -3.47 -24.14
N TYR A 399 6.46 -3.52 -22.87
CA TYR A 399 5.08 -3.31 -22.42
C TYR A 399 4.88 -1.96 -21.72
N SER A 400 5.93 -1.15 -21.59
CA SER A 400 5.90 0.15 -20.92
C SER A 400 5.29 1.24 -21.80
N TYR A 401 4.67 2.27 -21.21
CA TYR A 401 4.37 3.53 -21.90
C TYR A 401 5.62 4.25 -22.42
N TYR A 402 6.79 3.87 -21.90
CA TYR A 402 8.09 4.43 -22.22
C TYR A 402 8.99 3.29 -22.72
N PRO A 403 8.84 2.81 -23.96
CA PRO A 403 9.58 1.66 -24.48
C PRO A 403 11.08 1.96 -24.68
N ASN A 404 11.45 3.24 -24.78
CA ASN A 404 12.86 3.66 -24.84
C ASN A 404 13.53 3.66 -23.45
N ASP A 405 12.75 3.52 -22.37
CA ASP A 405 13.28 3.34 -21.03
C ASP A 405 13.40 1.84 -20.75
N ARG A 406 14.63 1.30 -20.80
CA ARG A 406 14.88 -0.05 -20.31
C ARG A 406 14.51 -0.15 -18.83
N LYS A 407 13.36 -0.80 -18.57
CA LYS A 407 12.73 -0.89 -17.25
C LYS A 407 12.60 -2.34 -16.85
N TYR A 408 13.05 -2.61 -15.62
CA TYR A 408 12.98 -3.91 -14.99
C TYR A 408 12.15 -3.79 -13.72
N LEU A 409 11.19 -4.71 -13.53
CA LEU A 409 10.22 -4.63 -12.46
C LEU A 409 10.32 -5.84 -11.55
N TYR A 410 10.66 -5.58 -10.28
CA TYR A 410 10.58 -6.59 -9.24
C TYR A 410 9.13 -6.74 -8.74
N PRO A 411 8.67 -7.98 -8.48
CA PRO A 411 7.44 -8.22 -7.75
C PRO A 411 7.48 -7.61 -6.34
N SER A 412 6.29 -7.36 -5.76
CA SER A 412 6.17 -7.00 -4.36
C SER A 412 6.65 -8.17 -3.49
N GLY A 413 7.45 -7.85 -2.47
CA GLY A 413 8.06 -8.84 -1.58
C GLY A 413 9.43 -9.33 -2.03
N ALA A 414 10.05 -8.72 -3.04
CA ALA A 414 11.41 -9.07 -3.44
C ALA A 414 12.38 -8.94 -2.26
N GLU A 415 13.23 -9.94 -2.11
CA GLU A 415 14.19 -10.05 -1.01
C GLU A 415 15.59 -9.66 -1.49
N PHE A 416 16.31 -8.93 -0.63
CA PHE A 416 17.65 -8.46 -0.91
C PHE A 416 18.55 -8.65 0.29
N VAL A 417 19.81 -9.01 0.03
CA VAL A 417 20.90 -8.91 1.00
C VAL A 417 21.82 -7.76 0.62
N VAL A 418 22.22 -6.95 1.59
CA VAL A 418 23.19 -5.87 1.40
C VAL A 418 24.59 -6.49 1.37
N THR A 419 25.27 -6.41 0.23
CA THR A 419 26.61 -6.99 0.03
C THR A 419 27.73 -5.97 0.29
N ALA A 420 27.50 -4.69 0.00
CA ALA A 420 28.39 -3.58 0.34
C ALA A 420 27.60 -2.26 0.45
N ASN A 421 28.16 -1.28 1.15
CA ASN A 421 27.60 0.06 1.25
C ASN A 421 28.76 1.06 1.36
N ASP A 422 28.92 1.95 0.38
CA ASP A 422 30.05 2.89 0.28
C ASP A 422 29.67 4.35 0.63
N GLY A 423 28.47 4.57 1.18
CA GLY A 423 27.96 5.90 1.53
C GLY A 423 27.16 6.60 0.42
N ARG A 424 27.17 6.07 -0.81
CA ARG A 424 26.28 6.49 -1.91
C ARG A 424 25.58 5.31 -2.59
N HIS A 425 26.35 4.28 -2.92
CA HIS A 425 25.89 3.02 -3.48
C HIS A 425 25.65 1.99 -2.39
N ILE A 426 24.46 1.39 -2.47
CA ILE A 426 24.06 0.27 -1.64
C ILE A 426 24.02 -0.93 -2.58
N ASN A 427 25.04 -1.78 -2.49
CA ASN A 427 25.17 -2.98 -3.29
C ASN A 427 24.27 -4.08 -2.71
N LEU A 428 23.39 -4.61 -3.55
CA LEU A 428 22.38 -5.59 -3.19
C LEU A 428 22.53 -6.85 -4.06
N SER A 429 22.27 -8.00 -3.47
CA SER A 429 21.96 -9.22 -4.23
C SER A 429 20.51 -9.58 -4.01
N CYS A 430 19.77 -9.83 -5.11
CA CYS A 430 18.47 -10.47 -5.03
C CYS A 430 18.67 -11.93 -4.55
N ILE A 431 17.81 -12.40 -3.65
CA ILE A 431 17.91 -13.75 -3.05
C ILE A 431 16.62 -14.55 -3.14
#